data_AF-A0A967C8E0-F1
#
_entry.id   AF-A0A967C8E0-F1
#
_cell.length_a   1.000
_cell.length_b   1.000
_cell.length_c   1.000
_cell.angle_alpha   90.00
_cell.angle_beta   90.00
_cell.angle_gamma   90.00
#
_symmetry.space_group_name_H-M   'P 1'
#
loop_
_entity.id
_entity.type
_entity.pdbx_description
1 polymer ?
#
loop_
_entity_poly.entity_id
_entity_poly.type
_entity_poly.pdbx_seq_one_letter_code
_entity_poly.pdbx_strand_id
1 'polypeptide(L)'
;MSPWKAALPGDHLDQIDTPALILNLDAFERNMQRLQDALSGTGVRLRPHAKSHKCPDIALRQIQVGAVGICCQKVSEAAVFVEAGVQDILITNQ
;
A
#
# COMPACT_ATOMS: atom_id res chain seq x y z
N MET A 1 18.06 19.63 7.09
CA MET A 1 16.73 20.27 7.04
C MET A 1 15.70 19.21 7.40
N SER A 2 14.73 19.52 8.26
CA SER A 2 13.59 18.61 8.48
C SER A 2 12.81 18.50 7.17
N PRO A 3 12.41 17.30 6.72
CA PRO A 3 11.57 17.18 5.55
C PRO A 3 10.25 17.93 5.79
N TRP A 4 9.78 18.65 4.76
CA TRP A 4 8.47 19.28 4.78
C TRP A 4 7.39 18.21 5.01
N LYS A 5 6.40 18.54 5.86
CA LYS A 5 5.23 17.70 6.12
C LYS A 5 4.00 18.57 5.92
N ALA A 6 3.09 18.11 5.06
CA ALA A 6 1.83 18.82 4.79
C ALA A 6 0.85 18.81 5.98
N ALA A 7 0.99 17.84 6.89
CA ALA A 7 0.14 17.66 8.06
C ALA A 7 0.85 16.84 9.15
N LEU A 8 0.32 16.91 10.37
CA LEU A 8 0.64 16.08 11.51
C LEU A 8 -0.60 15.27 11.96
N PRO A 9 -0.42 14.11 12.61
CA PRO A 9 -1.55 13.38 13.20
C PRO A 9 -2.32 14.26 14.19
N GLY A 10 -3.64 14.38 13.99
CA GLY A 10 -4.52 15.20 14.82
C GLY A 10 -4.95 16.52 14.16
N ASP A 11 -4.27 16.97 13.09
CA ASP A 11 -4.69 18.14 12.32
C ASP A 11 -6.06 17.91 11.67
N HIS A 12 -6.88 18.96 11.61
CA HIS A 12 -8.14 18.92 10.90
C HIS A 12 -7.90 19.00 9.37
N LEU A 13 -8.83 18.47 8.57
CA LEU A 13 -8.66 18.34 7.12
C LEU A 13 -8.44 19.68 6.41
N ASP A 14 -9.04 20.76 6.89
CA ASP A 14 -8.90 22.12 6.37
C ASP A 14 -7.59 22.83 6.78
N GLN A 15 -6.78 22.19 7.64
CA GLN A 15 -5.47 22.69 8.08
C GLN A 15 -4.32 22.06 7.31
N ILE A 16 -4.59 21.07 6.46
CA ILE A 16 -3.57 20.39 5.66
C ILE A 16 -3.04 21.34 4.58
N ASP A 17 -1.72 21.52 4.55
CA ASP A 17 -1.06 22.34 3.54
C ASP A 17 -1.26 21.75 2.13
N THR A 18 -1.45 22.61 1.13
CA THR A 18 -1.81 22.18 -0.23
C THR A 18 -0.73 22.57 -1.25
N PRO A 19 -0.40 21.69 -2.22
CA PRO A 19 -1.07 20.43 -2.54
C PRO A 19 -0.62 19.24 -1.67
N ALA A 20 -1.56 18.36 -1.33
CA ALA A 20 -1.28 17.10 -0.63
C ALA A 20 -2.09 15.93 -1.21
N LEU A 21 -1.52 14.73 -1.16
CA LEU A 21 -2.23 13.48 -1.44
C LEU A 21 -2.84 12.96 -0.14
N ILE A 22 -4.17 12.81 -0.10
CA ILE A 22 -4.92 12.39 1.08
C ILE A 22 -5.52 11.01 0.83
N LEU A 23 -5.43 10.13 1.82
CA LEU A 23 -6.06 8.82 1.82
C LEU A 23 -7.20 8.78 2.84
N ASN A 24 -8.42 8.55 2.39
CA ASN A 24 -9.53 8.22 3.29
C ASN A 24 -9.34 6.77 3.78
N LEU A 25 -9.00 6.61 5.06
CA LEU A 25 -8.66 5.31 5.64
C LEU A 25 -9.85 4.34 5.66
N ASP A 26 -11.05 4.81 6.04
CA ASP A 26 -12.23 3.93 6.06
C ASP A 26 -12.58 3.40 4.65
N ALA A 27 -12.45 4.24 3.63
CA ALA A 27 -12.67 3.83 2.25
C ALA A 27 -11.59 2.86 1.77
N PHE A 28 -10.33 3.12 2.12
CA PHE A 28 -9.20 2.23 1.82
C PHE A 28 -9.40 0.84 2.43
N GLU A 29 -9.78 0.77 3.71
CA GLU A 29 -10.01 -0.49 4.43
C GLU A 29 -11.21 -1.27 3.86
N ARG A 30 -12.33 -0.59 3.58
CA ARG A 30 -13.47 -1.22 2.89
C ARG A 30 -13.09 -1.77 1.51
N ASN A 31 -12.24 -1.07 0.76
CA ASN A 31 -11.81 -1.55 -0.55
C ASN A 31 -10.95 -2.82 -0.45
N MET A 32 -10.06 -2.90 0.56
CA MET A 32 -9.28 -4.10 0.80
C MET A 32 -10.17 -5.28 1.19
N GLN A 33 -11.10 -5.07 2.13
CA GLN A 33 -12.02 -6.12 2.56
C GLN A 33 -12.89 -6.63 1.40
N ARG A 34 -13.43 -5.71 0.60
CA ARG A 34 -14.24 -6.05 -0.58
C ARG A 34 -13.50 -6.97 -1.56
N LEU A 35 -12.21 -6.73 -1.79
CA LEU A 35 -11.42 -7.56 -2.68
C LEU A 35 -11.16 -8.95 -2.06
N GLN A 36 -10.89 -9.02 -0.77
CA GLN A 36 -10.71 -10.30 -0.08
C GLN A 36 -12.00 -11.12 -0.07
N ASP A 37 -13.14 -10.49 0.23
CA ASP A 37 -14.45 -11.15 0.21
C ASP A 37 -14.77 -11.71 -1.18
N ALA A 38 -14.46 -10.95 -2.23
CA ALA A 38 -14.68 -11.38 -3.61
C ALA A 38 -13.84 -12.60 -4.03
N LEU A 39 -12.71 -12.85 -3.37
CA LEU A 39 -11.82 -13.99 -3.63
C LEU A 39 -12.04 -15.15 -2.67
N SER A 40 -12.83 -14.95 -1.60
CA SER A 40 -13.12 -15.96 -0.60
C SER A 40 -13.73 -17.21 -1.24
N GLY A 41 -13.20 -18.39 -0.88
CA GLY A 41 -13.66 -19.68 -1.40
C GLY A 41 -13.21 -20.03 -2.83
N THR A 42 -12.54 -19.12 -3.56
CA THR A 42 -12.12 -19.38 -4.96
C THR A 42 -10.81 -20.16 -5.09
N GLY A 43 -10.00 -20.21 -4.03
CA GLY A 43 -8.63 -20.75 -4.06
C GLY A 43 -7.60 -19.84 -4.76
N VAL A 44 -8.03 -18.69 -5.30
CA VAL A 44 -7.14 -17.70 -5.92
C VAL A 44 -6.39 -16.93 -4.84
N ARG A 45 -5.08 -16.73 -5.04
CA ARG A 45 -4.22 -15.95 -4.14
C ARG A 45 -4.12 -14.51 -4.63
N LEU A 46 -4.26 -13.55 -3.72
CA LEU A 46 -4.14 -12.13 -4.01
C LEU A 46 -2.69 -11.65 -3.85
N ARG A 47 -2.14 -11.04 -4.91
CA ARG A 47 -0.85 -10.35 -4.91
C ARG A 47 -1.01 -8.93 -5.48
N PRO A 48 -1.26 -7.91 -4.64
CA PRO A 48 -1.50 -6.54 -5.09
C PRO A 48 -0.28 -5.93 -5.77
N HIS A 49 -0.51 -5.01 -6.70
CA HIS A 49 0.57 -4.36 -7.42
C HIS A 49 0.99 -3.05 -6.74
N ALA A 50 2.17 -3.07 -6.12
CA ALA A 50 2.70 -1.97 -5.34
C ALA A 50 3.11 -0.75 -6.16
N LYS A 51 3.26 -0.89 -7.49
CA LYS A 51 3.57 0.23 -8.40
C LYS A 51 2.58 1.38 -8.28
N SER A 52 1.34 1.08 -7.89
CA SER A 52 0.25 2.04 -7.81
C SER A 52 0.41 3.02 -6.65
N HIS A 53 0.94 2.57 -5.51
CA HIS A 53 1.07 3.41 -4.31
C HIS A 53 2.51 3.64 -3.86
N LYS A 54 3.46 2.75 -4.23
CA LYS A 54 4.89 2.84 -3.88
C LYS A 54 5.13 3.11 -2.38
N CYS A 55 4.23 2.60 -1.54
CA CYS A 55 4.19 2.87 -0.10
C CYS A 55 4.28 1.53 0.67
N PRO A 56 5.38 1.30 1.42
CA PRO A 56 5.55 0.08 2.21
C PRO A 56 4.46 -0.16 3.25
N ASP A 57 3.99 0.89 3.94
CA ASP A 57 2.93 0.75 4.95
C ASP A 57 1.64 0.20 4.35
N ILE A 58 1.27 0.65 3.15
CA ILE A 58 0.10 0.11 2.43
C ILE A 58 0.32 -1.35 2.04
N ALA A 59 1.51 -1.71 1.54
CA ALA A 59 1.84 -3.09 1.19
C ALA A 59 1.76 -4.02 2.40
N LEU A 60 2.31 -3.61 3.54
CA LEU A 60 2.26 -4.38 4.79
C LEU A 60 0.83 -4.56 5.29
N ARG A 61 -0.01 -3.52 5.23
CA ARG A 61 -1.44 -3.64 5.59
C ARG A 61 -2.18 -4.61 4.67
N GLN A 62 -1.90 -4.58 3.36
CA GLN A 62 -2.47 -5.54 2.40
C GLN A 62 -2.05 -6.99 2.72
N ILE A 63 -0.79 -7.20 3.10
CA ILE A 63 -0.28 -8.52 3.51
C ILE A 63 -0.94 -8.97 4.82
N GLN A 64 -1.09 -8.07 5.79
CA GLN A 64 -1.76 -8.34 7.07
C GLN A 64 -3.21 -8.81 6.90
N VAL A 65 -3.93 -8.28 5.91
CA VAL A 65 -5.30 -8.73 5.60
C VAL A 65 -5.36 -9.98 4.72
N GLY A 66 -4.22 -10.58 4.36
CA GLY A 66 -4.15 -11.88 3.68
C GLY A 66 -3.61 -11.88 2.26
N ALA A 67 -3.04 -10.77 1.76
CA ALA A 67 -2.28 -10.83 0.51
C ALA A 67 -1.02 -11.68 0.68
N VAL A 68 -0.66 -12.46 -0.34
CA VAL A 68 0.47 -13.40 -0.25
C VAL A 68 1.84 -12.75 -0.50
N GLY A 69 1.85 -11.46 -0.76
CA GLY A 69 3.01 -10.69 -1.19
C GLY A 69 2.57 -9.55 -2.11
N ILE A 70 3.52 -8.93 -2.80
CA ILE A 70 3.24 -7.82 -3.74
C ILE A 70 3.87 -8.05 -5.11
N CYS A 71 3.41 -7.28 -6.11
CA CYS A 71 4.05 -7.12 -7.40
C CYS A 71 4.74 -5.76 -7.51
N CYS A 72 5.97 -5.73 -8.02
CA CYS A 72 6.72 -4.50 -8.31
C CYS A 72 7.08 -4.39 -9.80
N GLN A 73 7.23 -3.17 -10.32
CA GLN A 73 7.56 -2.96 -11.74
C GLN A 73 9.07 -2.89 -12.02
N LYS A 74 9.89 -2.55 -11.03
CA LYS A 74 11.36 -2.43 -11.15
C LYS A 74 12.04 -3.02 -9.92
N VAL A 75 13.27 -3.50 -10.10
CA VAL A 75 14.10 -4.00 -9.00
C VAL A 75 14.38 -2.90 -7.96
N SER A 76 14.61 -1.67 -8.42
CA SER A 76 14.80 -0.52 -7.52
C SER A 76 13.55 -0.19 -6.69
N GLU A 77 12.36 -0.43 -7.22
CA GLU A 77 11.11 -0.32 -6.43
C GLU A 77 11.04 -1.43 -5.39
N ALA A 78 11.32 -2.68 -5.78
CA ALA A 78 11.30 -3.82 -4.88
C ALA A 78 12.28 -3.68 -3.70
N ALA A 79 13.46 -3.10 -3.91
CA ALA A 79 14.46 -2.90 -2.85
C ALA A 79 13.89 -2.18 -1.63
N VAL A 80 13.11 -1.11 -1.84
CA VAL A 80 12.46 -0.33 -0.77
C VAL A 80 11.47 -1.18 0.04
N PHE A 81 10.75 -2.09 -0.62
CA PHE A 81 9.81 -2.98 0.06
C PHE A 81 10.52 -4.10 0.83
N VAL A 82 11.63 -4.61 0.31
CA VAL A 82 12.47 -5.58 1.03
C VAL A 82 13.04 -4.96 2.31
N GLU A 83 13.57 -3.74 2.23
CA GLU A 83 14.07 -3.00 3.40
C GLU A 83 12.99 -2.78 4.46
N ALA A 84 11.74 -2.58 4.03
CA ALA A 84 10.58 -2.46 4.91
C ALA A 84 10.04 -3.81 5.45
N GLY A 85 10.66 -4.94 5.09
CA GLY A 85 10.32 -6.26 5.61
C GLY A 85 9.32 -7.07 4.77
N VAL A 86 9.01 -6.67 3.55
CA VAL A 86 8.19 -7.48 2.63
C VAL A 86 9.04 -8.65 2.10
N GLN A 87 8.58 -9.87 2.35
CA GLN A 87 9.37 -11.09 2.09
C GLN A 87 9.06 -11.76 0.74
N ASP A 88 7.89 -11.50 0.17
CA ASP A 88 7.46 -12.11 -1.10
C ASP A 88 7.09 -11.01 -2.12
N ILE A 89 7.97 -10.83 -3.11
CA ILE A 89 7.86 -9.81 -4.15
C ILE A 89 8.04 -10.46 -5.52
N LEU A 90 7.06 -10.26 -6.41
CA LEU A 90 7.15 -10.63 -7.81
C LEU A 90 7.49 -9.40 -8.66
N ILE A 91 8.53 -9.47 -9.49
CA ILE A 91 8.80 -8.43 -10.48
C ILE A 91 7.92 -8.70 -11.71
N THR A 92 6.86 -7.93 -11.91
CA THR A 92 5.92 -8.07 -13.04
C THR A 92 6.37 -7.22 -14.23
N ASN A 93 7.60 -7.47 -14.71
CA ASN A 93 8.21 -6.81 -15.86
C ASN A 93 9.01 -7.82 -16.69
N GLN A 94 9.30 -7.47 -17.96
CA GLN A 94 10.21 -8.20 -18.84
C GLN A 94 11.68 -7.91 -18.51
#